data_AF-A0A5K0WL92-F1
#
_entry.id   AF-A0A5K0WL92-F1
#
_cell.length_a   1.000
_cell.length_b   1.000
_cell.length_c   1.000
_cell.angle_alpha   90.00
_cell.angle_beta   90.00
_cell.angle_gamma   90.00
#
_symmetry.space_group_name_H-M   'P 1'
#
loop_
_entity.id
_entity.type
_entity.pdbx_description
1 polymer ?
#
loop_
_entity_poly.entity_id
_entity_poly.type
_entity_poly.pdbx_seq_one_letter_code
_entity_poly.pdbx_strand_id
1 'polypeptide(L)' 'YQPGGAPPISSTGRAISERWKILMPDGSYGPYTKPTPLSKQDITEVILQYQQAAVNAMQA' A
#
# COMPACT_ATOMS: atom_id res chain seq x y z
N TYR A 1 2.87 -4.89 -6.05
CA TYR A 1 4.04 -5.32 -5.27
C TYR A 1 4.01 -4.59 -3.94
N GLN A 2 4.05 -5.33 -2.84
CA GLN A 2 4.35 -4.80 -1.51
C GLN A 2 5.63 -5.51 -1.05
N PRO A 3 6.70 -4.77 -0.71
CA PRO A 3 7.89 -5.38 -0.12
C PRO A 3 7.50 -6.22 1.12
N GLY A 4 8.02 -7.45 1.22
CA GLY A 4 7.68 -8.37 2.31
C GLY A 4 6.47 -9.29 2.06
N GLY A 5 5.78 -9.18 0.92
CA GLY A 5 4.80 -10.18 0.46
C GLY A 5 3.41 -10.11 1.11
N ALA A 6 3.17 -9.17 2.03
CA ALA A 6 1.83 -8.92 2.56
C ALA A 6 0.89 -8.34 1.47
N PRO A 7 -0.41 -8.64 1.49
CA PRO A 7 -1.36 -7.99 0.59
C PRO A 7 -1.36 -6.46 0.78
N PRO A 8 -1.51 -5.66 -0.30
CA PRO A 8 -1.69 -4.22 -0.19
C PRO A 8 -2.93 -3.86 0.65
N ILE A 9 -2.95 -2.69 1.27
CA ILE A 9 -4.14 -2.18 1.99
C ILE A 9 -4.97 -1.23 1.12
N SER A 10 -6.28 -1.17 1.34
CA SER A 10 -7.20 -0.29 0.59
C SER A 10 -8.51 -0.02 1.35
N SER A 11 -9.39 0.82 0.82
CA SER A 11 -10.77 1.00 1.29
C SER A 11 -11.70 -0.15 0.87
N THR A 12 -11.27 -0.99 -0.07
CA THR A 12 -12.05 -2.10 -0.63
C THR A 12 -11.19 -3.35 -0.77
N GLY A 13 -11.83 -4.51 -0.95
CA GLY A 13 -11.16 -5.78 -1.26
C GLY A 13 -11.10 -6.08 -2.76
N ARG A 14 -11.38 -5.09 -3.62
CA ARG A 14 -11.35 -5.24 -5.08
C ARG A 14 -9.96 -4.88 -5.60
N ALA A 15 -9.37 -5.80 -6.37
CA ALA A 15 -8.13 -5.52 -7.08
C ALA A 15 -8.36 -4.53 -8.23
N ILE A 16 -7.29 -3.83 -8.63
CA ILE A 16 -7.28 -3.08 -9.89
C ILE A 16 -7.43 -4.09 -11.04
N SER A 17 -8.15 -3.70 -12.10
CA SER A 17 -8.39 -4.56 -13.25
C SER A 17 -7.08 -4.96 -13.96
N GLU A 18 -7.09 -6.13 -14.60
CA GLU A 18 -5.91 -6.70 -15.26
C GLU A 18 -5.39 -5.89 -16.46
N ARG A 19 -6.18 -4.92 -16.94
CA ARG A 19 -5.76 -3.93 -17.93
C ARG A 19 -4.53 -3.15 -17.47
N TRP A 20 -4.35 -2.98 -16.17
CA TRP A 20 -3.22 -2.26 -15.58
C TRP A 20 -2.25 -3.24 -14.95
N LYS A 21 -0.95 -2.95 -15.06
CA LYS A 21 0.14 -3.76 -14.52
C LYS A 21 1.07 -2.90 -13.67
N ILE A 22 1.63 -3.49 -12.63
CA ILE A 22 2.62 -2.87 -11.76
C ILE A 22 4.03 -3.22 -12.25
N LEU A 23 4.92 -2.23 -12.29
CA LEU A 23 6.35 -2.48 -12.51
C LEU A 23 6.95 -3.13 -11.26
N MET A 24 7.61 -4.26 -11.46
CA MET A 24 8.25 -5.06 -10.42
C MET A 24 9.72 -4.65 -10.27
N PRO A 25 10.36 -4.94 -9.10
CA PRO A 25 11.77 -4.60 -8.88
C PRO A 25 12.75 -5.26 -9.88
N ASP A 26 12.38 -6.41 -10.45
CA ASP A 26 13.15 -7.12 -11.47
C ASP A 26 12.94 -6.54 -12.90
N GLY A 27 12.19 -5.44 -13.02
CA GLY A 27 11.86 -4.80 -14.30
C GLY A 27 10.69 -5.43 -15.05
N SER A 28 10.09 -6.51 -14.54
CA SER A 28 8.93 -7.17 -15.15
C SER A 28 7.62 -6.43 -14.82
N TYR A 29 6.53 -6.78 -15.53
CA TYR A 29 5.19 -6.27 -15.25
C TYR A 29 4.31 -7.34 -14.59
N GLY A 30 3.86 -7.08 -13.37
CA GLY A 30 3.01 -7.98 -12.58
C GLY A 30 1.55 -7.51 -12.50
N PRO A 31 0.62 -8.39 -12.07
CA PRO A 31 -0.75 -7.99 -11.76
C PRO A 31 -0.83 -7.24 -10.42
N TYR A 32 -1.89 -6.44 -10.25
CA TYR A 32 -2.27 -5.93 -8.93
C TYR A 32 -2.99 -7.03 -8.15
N THR A 33 -2.43 -7.43 -7.02
CA THR A 33 -3.02 -8.44 -6.13
C THR A 33 -4.21 -7.88 -5.36
N LYS A 34 -5.10 -8.76 -4.89
CA LYS A 34 -6.25 -8.39 -4.06
C LYS A 34 -5.78 -7.68 -2.78
N PRO A 35 -6.29 -6.46 -2.48
CA PRO A 35 -5.94 -5.76 -1.25
C PRO A 35 -6.77 -6.20 -0.04
N THR A 36 -6.27 -5.89 1.15
CA THR A 36 -6.97 -5.99 2.43
C THR A 36 -7.73 -4.69 2.71
N PRO A 37 -9.07 -4.73 2.90
CA PRO A 37 -9.84 -3.57 3.31
C PRO A 37 -9.45 -3.12 4.73
N LEU A 38 -9.20 -1.83 4.92
CA LEU A 38 -8.84 -1.25 6.21
C LEU A 38 -10.06 -1.15 7.14
N SER A 39 -9.86 -1.49 8.41
CA SER A 39 -10.77 -1.15 9.51
C SER A 39 -10.59 0.31 9.94
N LYS A 40 -11.47 0.79 10.82
CA LYS A 40 -11.34 2.13 11.41
C LYS A 40 -10.05 2.27 12.24
N GLN A 41 -9.66 1.21 12.94
CA GLN A 41 -8.42 1.15 13.70
C GLN A 41 -7.21 1.25 12.77
N ASP A 42 -7.21 0.49 11.66
CA ASP A 42 -6.09 0.52 10.72
C ASP A 42 -5.94 1.89 10.03
N ILE A 43 -7.06 2.59 9.74
CA ILE A 43 -7.01 3.96 9.22
C ILE A 43 -6.35 4.91 10.23
N THR A 44 -6.66 4.75 11.52
CA THR A 44 -6.05 5.56 12.58
C THR A 44 -4.55 5.32 12.65
N GLU A 45 -4.11 4.07 12.51
CA GLU A 45 -2.70 3.71 12.46
C GLU A 45 -1.98 4.39 11.27
N VAL A 46 -2.58 4.37 10.07
CA VAL A 46 -2.01 5.05 8.89
C VAL A 46 -1.88 6.56 9.14
N ILE A 47 -2.83 7.20 9.80
CA ILE A 47 -2.74 8.63 10.16
C ILE A 47 -1.54 8.89 11.07
N LEU A 48 -1.33 8.04 12.09
CA LEU A 48 -0.18 8.15 12.99
C LEU A 48 1.15 7.97 12.24
N GLN A 49 1.21 7.06 11.27
CA GLN A 49 2.38 6.88 10.42
C GLN A 49 2.70 8.15 9.61
N TYR A 50 1.68 8.81 9.03
CA TYR A 50 1.88 10.09 8.34
C TYR A 50 2.35 11.21 9.28
N GLN A 51 1.80 11.26 10.50
CA GLN A 51 2.25 12.22 11.52
C GLN A 51 3.74 12.02 11.83
N GLN A 52 4.17 10.78 12.06
CA GLN A 52 5.58 10.48 12.33
C GLN A 52 6.48 10.78 11.12
N ALA A 53 6.02 10.48 9.90
CA ALA A 53 6.76 10.82 8.68
C ALA A 53 6.99 12.34 8.54
N ALA A 54 6.01 13.16 8.91
CA ALA A 54 6.15 14.62 8.91
C ALA A 54 7.19 15.11 9.92
N VAL A 55 7.21 14.53 11.13
CA VAL A 55 8.26 14.81 12.12
C VAL A 55 9.64 14.45 11.59
N ASN A 56 9.78 13.24 11.02
CA ASN A 56 11.03 12.77 10.45
C ASN A 56 11.52 13.67 9.31
N ALA A 57 10.62 14.15 8.45
CA ALA A 57 10.96 15.04 7.34
C ALA A 57 11.48 16.41 7.80
N MET A 58 11.06 16.92 8.95
CA MET A 58 11.61 18.16 9.51
C MET A 58 12.99 17.97 10.15
N GLN A 59 13.36 16.74 10.48
CA GLN A 59 14.63 16.40 11.14
C GLN A 59 15.73 15.94 10.17
N ALA A 60 15.36 15.65 8.92
CA ALA A 60 16.28 15.23 7.85
C ALA A 60 16.98 16.44 7.21
#